data_AF-A0AAN4ZND4-F1
#
_entry.id   AF-A0AAN4ZND4-F1
#
_cell.length_a   1.000
_cell.length_b   1.000
_cell.length_c   1.000
_cell.angle_alpha   90.00
_cell.angle_beta   90.00
_cell.angle_gamma   90.00
#
_symmetry.space_group_name_H-M   'P 1'
#
loop_
_entity.id
_entity.type
_entity.pdbx_description
1 polymer ?
#
loop_
_entity_poly.entity_id
_entity_poly.type
_entity_poly.pdbx_seq_one_letter_code
_entity_poly.pdbx_strand_id
1 'polypeptide(L)'
;MHCHTFRLIMRASPKVLFGLKVLLLLGVIFLLFDSYFDVRDYAEYRTTMETIIRNEPSPFPAVTFCDVSGHNPLQLKEDGSVEFTSTESVTSPARPPSIYYCSFNKQKCDKFQDIRTKSNCFTFNFNDTMIWRQGLPDPQHGLRLLIDGNNTLRVVVHDQGVMPLPAQFGIFAQGGFSTTFRIKSKFIRRLGQPYGACRDFDLLFSGMKYSQEGAAWMLNSTCTYRRGDTPSRRTACARPPVEKALMR
;
A
#
# COMPACT_ATOMS: atom_id res chain seq x y z
N MET A 1 -44.72 60.53 -40.59
CA MET A 1 -43.58 59.81 -39.97
C MET A 1 -44.12 58.85 -38.91
N HIS A 2 -43.62 57.62 -38.97
CA HIS A 2 -43.70 56.48 -38.05
C HIS A 2 -44.62 56.54 -36.82
N CYS A 3 -45.54 55.56 -36.72
CA CYS A 3 -45.40 54.43 -35.77
C CYS A 3 -46.77 53.74 -35.58
N HIS A 4 -47.15 52.83 -36.49
CA HIS A 4 -48.31 51.95 -36.30
C HIS A 4 -47.95 50.45 -36.33
N THR A 5 -46.68 50.12 -36.52
CA THR A 5 -46.20 48.75 -36.65
C THR A 5 -45.83 48.07 -35.32
N PHE A 6 -45.89 48.77 -34.18
CA PHE A 6 -45.51 48.19 -32.88
C PHE A 6 -46.66 47.50 -32.10
N ARG A 7 -47.91 47.56 -32.58
CA ARG A 7 -49.07 46.92 -31.91
C ARG A 7 -49.40 45.50 -32.38
N LEU A 8 -48.60 44.90 -33.26
CA LEU A 8 -48.86 43.56 -33.80
C LEU A 8 -48.23 42.41 -33.00
N ILE A 9 -47.50 42.70 -31.92
CA ILE A 9 -46.84 41.65 -31.11
C ILE A 9 -47.76 41.07 -30.00
N MET A 10 -48.92 41.70 -29.70
CA MET A 10 -49.71 41.35 -28.50
C MET A 10 -51.14 40.86 -28.76
N ARG A 11 -51.39 40.12 -29.85
CA ARG A 11 -52.64 39.36 -30.03
C ARG A 11 -52.39 38.03 -30.74
N ALA A 12 -51.55 37.19 -30.14
CA ALA A 12 -51.37 35.81 -30.59
C ALA A 12 -52.73 35.09 -30.61
N SER A 13 -53.05 34.40 -31.70
CA SER A 13 -54.30 33.65 -31.79
C SER A 13 -54.35 32.55 -30.72
N PRO A 14 -55.53 32.15 -30.22
CA PRO A 14 -55.64 31.10 -29.21
C PRO A 14 -54.98 29.78 -29.65
N LYS A 15 -54.88 29.52 -30.96
CA LYS A 15 -54.15 28.37 -31.52
C LYS A 15 -52.63 28.50 -31.36
N VAL A 16 -52.08 29.70 -31.54
CA VAL A 16 -50.65 29.98 -31.34
C VAL A 16 -50.28 29.90 -29.85
N LEU A 17 -51.13 30.43 -28.96
CA LEU A 17 -50.91 30.32 -27.52
C LEU A 17 -50.98 28.86 -27.03
N PHE A 18 -51.90 28.07 -27.58
CA PHE A 18 -51.99 26.64 -27.29
C PHE A 18 -50.73 25.88 -27.76
N GLY A 19 -50.26 26.15 -28.98
CA GLY A 19 -49.01 25.57 -29.49
C GLY A 19 -47.79 25.92 -28.63
N LEU A 20 -47.68 27.18 -28.18
CA LEU A 20 -46.62 27.61 -27.27
C LEU A 20 -46.68 26.87 -25.92
N LYS A 21 -47.88 26.69 -25.34
CA LYS A 21 -48.05 25.94 -24.08
C LYS A 21 -47.67 24.46 -24.22
N VAL A 22 -48.03 23.82 -25.33
CA VAL A 22 -47.62 22.44 -25.62
C VAL A 22 -46.11 22.32 -25.77
N LEU A 23 -45.48 23.25 -26.49
CA LEU A 23 -44.01 23.29 -26.63
C LEU A 23 -43.32 23.45 -25.27
N LEU A 24 -43.82 24.35 -24.41
CA LEU A 24 -43.28 24.54 -23.06
C LEU A 24 -43.45 23.29 -22.20
N LEU A 25 -44.60 22.63 -22.25
CA LEU A 25 -44.83 21.38 -21.51
C LEU A 25 -43.90 20.26 -21.98
N LEU A 26 -43.70 20.10 -23.29
CA LEU A 26 -42.72 19.13 -23.83
C LEU A 26 -41.29 19.46 -23.38
N GLY A 27 -40.92 20.74 -23.36
CA GLY A 27 -39.63 21.18 -22.83
C GLY A 27 -39.45 20.85 -21.35
N VAL A 28 -40.49 21.05 -20.53
CA VAL A 28 -40.46 20.68 -19.10
C VAL A 28 -40.32 19.16 -18.92
N ILE A 29 -41.06 18.36 -19.69
CA ILE A 29 -40.96 16.89 -19.63
C ILE A 29 -39.54 16.43 -20.00
N PHE A 30 -38.94 17.01 -21.05
CA PHE A 30 -37.56 16.69 -21.44
C PHE A 30 -36.56 17.01 -20.32
N LEU A 31 -36.68 18.16 -19.68
CA LEU A 31 -35.81 18.54 -18.55
C LEU A 31 -35.98 17.61 -17.34
N LEU A 32 -37.20 17.17 -17.04
CA LEU A 32 -37.45 16.20 -15.97
C LEU A 32 -36.85 14.83 -16.29
N PHE A 33 -36.88 14.42 -17.55
CA PHE A 33 -36.26 13.17 -18.00
C PHE A 33 -34.73 13.23 -17.92
N ASP A 34 -34.12 14.28 -18.43
CA ASP A 34 -32.67 14.49 -18.41
C ASP A 34 -32.13 14.55 -16.98
N SER A 35 -32.76 15.37 -16.12
CA SER A 35 -32.40 15.45 -14.70
C SER A 35 -32.58 14.14 -13.95
N TYR A 36 -33.58 13.33 -14.29
CA TYR A 36 -33.74 12.00 -13.71
C TYR A 36 -32.56 11.09 -14.05
N PHE A 37 -32.08 11.11 -15.30
CA PHE A 37 -30.90 10.35 -15.72
C PHE A 37 -29.63 10.84 -15.01
N ASP A 38 -29.42 12.16 -14.94
CA ASP A 38 -28.27 12.74 -14.24
C ASP A 38 -28.25 12.39 -12.75
N VAL A 39 -29.40 12.50 -12.06
CA VAL A 39 -29.52 12.14 -10.64
C VAL A 39 -29.27 10.65 -10.43
N ARG A 40 -29.76 9.81 -11.34
CA ARG A 40 -29.50 8.36 -11.30
C ARG A 40 -28.01 8.06 -11.43
N ASP A 41 -27.33 8.68 -12.40
CA ASP A 41 -25.90 8.49 -12.62
C ASP A 41 -25.07 9.02 -11.44
N TYR A 42 -25.49 10.13 -10.84
CA TYR A 42 -24.89 10.64 -9.60
C TYR A 42 -25.04 9.64 -8.43
N ALA A 43 -26.19 8.99 -8.32
CA ALA A 43 -26.46 7.99 -7.29
C ALA A 43 -25.67 6.68 -7.47
N GLU A 44 -25.03 6.46 -8.63
CA GLU A 44 -24.09 5.35 -8.83
C GLU A 44 -22.69 5.61 -8.23
N TYR A 45 -22.40 6.85 -7.79
CA TYR A 45 -21.12 7.22 -7.17
C TYR A 45 -19.89 6.83 -8.01
N ARG A 46 -19.97 6.95 -9.34
CA ARG A 46 -18.87 6.57 -10.24
C ARG A 46 -17.63 7.42 -10.00
N THR A 47 -16.46 6.78 -9.96
CA THR A 47 -15.16 7.43 -9.72
C THR A 47 -14.24 7.33 -10.94
N THR A 48 -13.35 8.30 -11.11
CA THR A 48 -12.28 8.30 -12.12
C THR A 48 -10.89 8.21 -11.47
N MET A 49 -9.89 7.77 -12.23
CA MET A 49 -8.49 7.71 -11.78
C MET A 49 -7.67 8.81 -12.46
N GLU A 50 -7.01 9.63 -11.66
CA GLU A 50 -6.07 10.63 -12.12
C GLU A 50 -4.63 10.20 -11.83
N THR A 51 -3.76 10.29 -12.84
CA THR A 51 -2.33 10.00 -12.70
C THR A 51 -1.52 11.27 -12.85
N ILE A 52 -0.81 11.65 -11.78
CA ILE A 52 0.04 12.84 -11.76
C ILE A 52 1.47 12.40 -11.45
N ILE A 53 2.42 12.78 -12.31
CA ILE A 53 3.85 12.59 -12.05
C ILE A 53 4.34 13.82 -11.29
N ARG A 54 4.84 13.61 -10.07
CA ARG A 54 5.49 14.65 -9.27
C ARG A 54 7.00 14.53 -9.42
N ASN A 55 7.65 15.58 -9.92
CA ASN A 55 9.10 15.63 -10.12
C ASN A 55 9.85 16.15 -8.88
N GLU A 56 9.37 15.79 -7.70
CA GLU A 56 10.01 16.13 -6.43
C GLU A 56 10.80 14.94 -5.90
N PRO A 57 11.92 15.18 -5.20
CA PRO A 57 12.67 14.10 -4.56
C PRO A 57 11.79 13.43 -3.50
N SER A 58 11.37 12.20 -3.81
CA SER A 58 10.59 11.37 -2.90
C SER A 58 11.46 11.00 -1.68
N PRO A 59 10.89 10.96 -0.47
CA PRO A 59 11.53 10.35 0.68
C PRO A 59 12.12 8.98 0.33
N PHE A 60 13.31 8.70 0.83
CA PHE A 60 13.89 7.37 0.72
C PHE A 60 13.04 6.40 1.56
N PRO A 61 12.65 5.22 1.01
CA PRO A 61 11.81 4.28 1.74
C PRO A 61 12.56 3.60 2.89
N ALA A 62 11.82 2.86 3.71
CA ALA A 62 12.39 1.90 4.62
C ALA A 62 12.79 0.64 3.85
N VAL A 63 13.91 0.02 4.20
CA VAL A 63 14.39 -1.21 3.55
C VAL A 63 14.73 -2.25 4.59
N THR A 64 14.00 -3.36 4.58
CA THR A 64 14.19 -4.49 5.47
C THR A 64 14.89 -5.64 4.76
N PHE A 65 15.98 -6.12 5.35
CA PHE A 65 16.79 -7.25 4.90
C PHE A 65 16.68 -8.35 5.94
N CYS A 66 16.38 -9.56 5.52
CA CYS A 66 16.32 -10.72 6.40
C CYS A 66 17.21 -11.83 5.87
N ASP A 67 17.96 -12.45 6.76
CA ASP A 67 18.69 -13.65 6.43
C ASP A 67 17.71 -14.84 6.31
N VAL A 68 17.75 -15.53 5.16
CA VAL A 68 16.93 -16.71 4.87
C VAL A 68 17.71 -17.99 5.17
N SER A 69 19.05 -17.93 5.26
CA SER A 69 19.92 -19.08 5.47
C SER A 69 19.74 -19.75 6.85
N GLY A 70 18.94 -19.15 7.75
CA GLY A 70 18.53 -19.74 9.03
C GLY A 70 17.39 -20.77 8.95
N HIS A 71 16.95 -21.15 7.74
CA HIS A 71 16.00 -22.24 7.54
C HIS A 71 16.64 -23.35 6.71
N ASN A 72 16.81 -24.51 7.35
CA ASN A 72 17.36 -25.74 6.77
C ASN A 72 16.86 -25.93 5.33
N PRO A 73 17.75 -25.92 4.31
CA PRO A 73 17.33 -26.41 3.01
C PRO A 73 16.93 -27.88 3.20
N LEU A 74 15.74 -28.24 2.71
CA LEU A 74 15.37 -29.64 2.52
C LEU A 74 16.42 -30.24 1.58
N GLN A 75 17.41 -30.94 2.14
CA GLN A 75 18.40 -31.68 1.37
C GLN A 75 17.64 -32.84 0.72
N LEU A 76 17.30 -32.71 -0.56
CA LEU A 76 16.85 -33.83 -1.38
C LEU A 76 18.06 -34.74 -1.60
N LYS A 77 18.08 -35.92 -0.97
CA LYS A 77 19.03 -36.98 -1.35
C LYS A 77 18.71 -37.44 -2.77
N GLU A 78 19.73 -37.92 -3.48
CA GLU A 78 19.63 -38.49 -4.84
C GLU A 78 18.66 -39.69 -4.95
N ASP A 79 18.22 -40.23 -3.83
CA ASP A 79 17.20 -41.30 -3.69
C ASP A 79 15.75 -40.75 -3.63
N GLY A 80 15.54 -39.43 -3.64
CA GLY A 80 14.20 -38.84 -3.57
C GLY A 80 13.54 -38.91 -2.18
N SER A 81 14.28 -39.35 -1.16
CA SER A 81 13.87 -39.32 0.24
C SER A 81 14.19 -37.96 0.89
N VAL A 82 13.19 -37.36 1.54
CA VAL A 82 13.32 -36.13 2.32
C VAL A 82 13.57 -36.50 3.79
N GLU A 83 14.80 -36.36 4.26
CA GLU A 83 15.18 -36.68 5.63
C GLU A 83 15.42 -35.38 6.42
N PHE A 84 14.63 -35.16 7.48
CA PHE A 84 14.82 -34.04 8.41
C PHE A 84 15.92 -34.43 9.41
N THR A 85 17.18 -34.20 9.08
CA THR A 85 18.30 -34.39 10.00
C THR A 85 18.29 -33.28 11.06
N SER A 86 17.77 -33.60 12.24
CA SER A 86 17.70 -32.70 13.41
C SER A 86 18.96 -32.76 14.28
N THR A 87 20.10 -33.11 13.71
CA THR A 87 21.32 -33.40 14.48
C THR A 87 22.53 -32.60 14.01
N GLU A 88 22.37 -31.28 13.95
CA GLU A 88 23.45 -30.33 14.27
C GLU A 88 22.82 -29.12 14.97
N SER A 89 22.75 -29.20 16.30
CA SER A 89 22.40 -28.08 17.16
C SER A 89 23.61 -27.15 17.33
N VAL A 90 23.91 -26.34 16.31
CA VAL A 90 24.58 -25.04 16.48
C VAL A 90 23.52 -24.01 16.09
N THR A 91 22.64 -23.59 17.00
CA THR A 91 22.90 -22.51 17.96
C THR A 91 23.56 -21.28 17.34
N SER A 92 23.14 -20.86 16.15
CA SER A 92 23.07 -19.43 15.87
C SER A 92 21.63 -19.01 16.19
N PRO A 93 21.38 -18.16 17.21
CA PRO A 93 20.10 -17.45 17.23
C PRO A 93 19.95 -16.81 15.84
N ALA A 94 18.73 -16.83 15.29
CA ALA A 94 18.38 -15.95 14.18
C ALA A 94 19.08 -14.61 14.45
N ARG A 95 20.02 -14.25 13.58
CA ARG A 95 20.90 -13.08 13.72
C ARG A 95 20.65 -12.19 12.51
N PRO A 96 20.60 -10.86 12.67
CA PRO A 96 20.55 -9.97 11.52
C PRO A 96 21.76 -10.24 10.60
N PRO A 97 21.62 -9.95 9.30
CA PRO A 97 22.73 -10.10 8.36
C PRO A 97 23.94 -9.25 8.79
N SER A 98 25.14 -9.84 8.69
CA SER A 98 26.40 -9.16 9.01
C SER A 98 26.75 -8.16 7.91
N ILE A 99 26.56 -6.86 8.17
CA ILE A 99 26.85 -5.79 7.22
C ILE A 99 28.33 -5.40 7.33
N TYR A 100 29.11 -5.66 6.27
CA TYR A 100 30.53 -5.29 6.19
C TYR A 100 30.72 -3.83 5.80
N TYR A 101 29.90 -3.34 4.89
CA TYR A 101 29.94 -1.95 4.43
C TYR A 101 28.53 -1.42 4.21
N CYS A 102 28.29 -0.18 4.61
CA CYS A 102 27.04 0.52 4.36
C CYS A 102 27.31 1.96 3.96
N SER A 103 26.70 2.41 2.87
CA SER A 103 26.63 3.83 2.53
C SER A 103 25.27 4.26 1.98
N PHE A 104 24.92 5.51 2.26
CA PHE A 104 23.75 6.19 1.73
C PHE A 104 24.14 7.63 1.38
N ASN A 105 23.74 8.13 0.20
CA ASN A 105 24.18 9.44 -0.30
C ASN A 105 25.71 9.64 -0.23
N LYS A 106 26.50 8.60 -0.56
CA LYS A 106 27.98 8.57 -0.46
C LYS A 106 28.55 8.74 0.95
N GLN A 107 27.72 8.72 1.99
CA GLN A 107 28.15 8.81 3.39
C GLN A 107 28.01 7.44 4.08
N LYS A 108 28.89 7.16 5.05
CA LYS A 108 28.78 5.94 5.87
C LYS A 108 27.50 5.94 6.68
N CYS A 109 26.85 4.77 6.79
CA CYS A 109 25.55 4.63 7.46
C CYS A 109 25.58 4.84 8.98
N ASP A 110 26.75 4.94 9.61
CA ASP A 110 26.90 5.14 11.07
C ASP A 110 26.16 6.38 11.59
N LYS A 111 25.88 7.36 10.70
CA LYS A 111 25.10 8.57 10.98
C LYS A 111 23.57 8.39 10.88
N PHE A 112 23.11 7.26 10.36
CA PHE A 112 21.73 6.99 9.95
C PHE A 112 21.16 5.89 10.85
N GLN A 113 21.16 6.17 12.15
CA GLN A 113 20.92 5.21 13.22
C GLN A 113 19.41 5.12 13.52
N ASP A 114 18.67 4.49 12.62
CA ASP A 114 17.35 3.98 12.96
C ASP A 114 17.22 2.55 12.45
N ILE A 115 17.60 1.63 13.34
CA ILE A 115 17.81 0.22 13.07
C ILE A 115 16.89 -0.55 13.98
N ARG A 116 15.86 -1.17 13.41
CA ARG A 116 15.10 -2.20 14.12
C ARG A 116 15.69 -3.55 13.78
N THR A 117 16.33 -4.17 14.76
CA THR A 117 16.77 -5.56 14.68
C THR A 117 15.69 -6.45 15.26
N LYS A 118 15.04 -7.25 14.40
CA LYS A 118 14.42 -8.51 14.86
C LYS A 118 15.46 -9.62 14.71
N SER A 119 15.24 -10.76 15.36
CA SER A 119 16.25 -11.82 15.47
C SER A 119 16.99 -12.06 14.14
N ASN A 120 16.35 -12.23 12.98
CA ASN A 120 17.03 -12.41 11.68
C ASN A 120 16.98 -11.23 10.69
N CYS A 121 16.47 -10.06 11.09
CA CYS A 121 16.19 -8.98 10.14
C CYS A 121 16.79 -7.65 10.59
N PHE A 122 17.23 -6.88 9.60
CA PHE A 122 17.74 -5.53 9.72
C PHE A 122 16.85 -4.59 8.89
N THR A 123 16.35 -3.51 9.49
CA THR A 123 15.61 -2.47 8.75
C THR A 123 16.38 -1.17 8.77
N PHE A 124 16.68 -0.63 7.58
CA PHE A 124 17.20 0.72 7.39
C PHE A 124 16.03 1.69 7.27
N ASN A 125 16.15 2.85 7.94
CA ASN A 125 15.22 3.96 7.81
C ASN A 125 13.77 3.58 8.15
N PHE A 126 13.53 3.00 9.34
CA PHE A 126 12.20 2.56 9.74
C PHE A 126 11.32 3.71 10.29
N ASN A 127 11.92 4.63 11.02
CA ASN A 127 11.29 5.69 11.78
C ASN A 127 10.84 6.81 10.84
N ASP A 128 9.62 7.27 11.07
CA ASP A 128 8.96 8.27 10.24
C ASP A 128 9.19 9.71 10.71
N THR A 129 9.87 9.92 11.85
CA THR A 129 10.22 11.27 12.32
C THR A 129 11.33 11.92 11.47
N MET A 130 12.19 11.11 10.84
CA MET A 130 13.29 11.60 10.01
C MET A 130 13.06 11.24 8.54
N ILE A 131 12.91 12.27 7.71
CA ILE A 131 12.70 12.10 6.27
C ILE A 131 14.06 12.20 5.56
N TRP A 132 14.65 11.05 5.28
CA TRP A 132 15.84 10.98 4.43
C TRP A 132 15.44 11.13 2.97
N ARG A 133 16.18 11.92 2.20
CA ARG A 133 15.97 12.07 0.75
C ARG A 133 17.22 11.63 0.01
N GLN A 134 17.02 10.95 -1.11
CA GLN A 134 18.11 10.67 -2.03
C GLN A 134 18.52 11.97 -2.72
N GLY A 135 19.82 12.22 -2.83
CA GLY A 135 20.33 13.41 -3.51
C GLY A 135 20.10 13.35 -5.03
N LEU A 136 20.67 12.32 -5.68
CA LEU A 136 20.56 12.07 -7.12
C LEU A 136 20.08 10.63 -7.37
N PRO A 137 19.31 10.36 -8.44
CA PRO A 137 18.82 9.03 -8.79
C PRO A 137 19.92 8.15 -9.42
N ASP A 138 21.00 7.94 -8.69
CA ASP A 138 22.20 7.22 -9.12
C ASP A 138 22.60 6.16 -8.07
N PRO A 139 23.14 4.99 -8.46
CA PRO A 139 23.50 3.93 -7.52
C PRO A 139 24.44 4.36 -6.40
N GLN A 140 25.30 5.38 -6.59
CA GLN A 140 26.19 5.86 -5.53
C GLN A 140 25.49 6.71 -4.46
N HIS A 141 24.34 7.28 -4.80
CA HIS A 141 23.54 8.12 -3.90
C HIS A 141 22.42 7.34 -3.22
N GLY A 142 22.08 6.15 -3.72
CA GLY A 142 21.16 5.22 -3.05
C GLY A 142 21.79 4.52 -1.84
N LEU A 143 21.06 3.56 -1.26
CA LEU A 143 21.58 2.67 -0.23
C LEU A 143 22.46 1.60 -0.87
N ARG A 144 23.69 1.46 -0.38
CA ARG A 144 24.66 0.46 -0.79
C ARG A 144 25.10 -0.35 0.41
N LEU A 145 25.01 -1.67 0.28
CA LEU A 145 25.40 -2.60 1.32
C LEU A 145 26.39 -3.61 0.74
N LEU A 146 27.42 -3.93 1.51
CA LEU A 146 28.19 -5.15 1.35
C LEU A 146 27.89 -6.01 2.56
N ILE A 147 27.39 -7.22 2.30
CA ILE A 147 26.96 -8.14 3.35
C ILE A 147 27.86 -9.36 3.25
N ASP A 148 28.29 -9.83 4.41
CA ASP A 148 29.17 -10.97 4.54
C ASP A 148 28.44 -12.30 4.26
N GLY A 149 29.12 -13.20 3.58
CA GLY A 149 28.73 -14.61 3.44
C GLY A 149 27.77 -14.95 2.30
N ASN A 150 27.77 -16.24 1.97
CA ASN A 150 26.97 -16.95 0.98
C ASN A 150 25.46 -16.97 1.31
N ASN A 151 24.98 -15.97 2.06
CA ASN A 151 23.63 -15.96 2.59
C ASN A 151 22.69 -15.40 1.54
N THR A 152 21.58 -16.11 1.32
CA THR A 152 20.50 -15.58 0.51
C THR A 152 19.68 -14.67 1.40
N LEU A 153 19.62 -13.40 1.03
CA LEU A 153 18.86 -12.40 1.74
C LEU A 153 17.49 -12.24 1.12
N ARG A 154 16.52 -11.87 1.94
CA ARG A 154 15.25 -11.39 1.49
C ARG A 154 15.10 -9.90 1.77
N VAL A 155 14.84 -9.13 0.72
CA VAL A 155 14.80 -7.67 0.74
C VAL A 155 13.38 -7.19 0.53
N VAL A 156 12.87 -6.35 1.41
CA VAL A 156 11.56 -5.68 1.28
C VAL A 156 11.78 -4.17 1.33
N VAL A 157 11.23 -3.48 0.35
CA VAL A 157 11.10 -2.03 0.35
C VAL A 157 9.69 -1.69 0.81
N HIS A 158 9.55 -0.81 1.80
CA HIS A 158 8.26 -0.40 2.34
C HIS A 158 8.29 1.03 2.85
N ASP A 159 7.12 1.59 3.18
CA ASP A 159 7.02 2.90 3.80
C ASP A 159 7.53 2.89 5.25
N GLN A 160 8.01 4.04 5.72
CA GLN A 160 8.45 4.23 7.11
C GLN A 160 7.29 3.99 8.08
N GLY A 161 7.57 3.36 9.21
CA GLY A 161 6.61 3.07 10.27
C GLY A 161 5.63 1.92 9.97
N VAL A 162 5.68 1.33 8.77
CA VAL A 162 4.82 0.20 8.37
C VAL A 162 5.49 -1.13 8.67
N MET A 163 4.72 -2.14 9.08
CA MET A 163 5.23 -3.49 9.33
C MET A 163 5.87 -4.09 8.07
N PRO A 164 7.15 -4.52 8.11
CA PRO A 164 7.75 -5.27 7.01
C PRO A 164 7.28 -6.72 7.01
N LEU A 165 6.92 -7.23 5.83
CA LEU A 165 6.46 -8.61 5.63
C LEU A 165 7.36 -9.36 4.63
N PRO A 166 8.62 -9.65 5.02
CA PRO A 166 9.60 -10.32 4.17
C PRO A 166 9.11 -11.68 3.69
N ALA A 167 8.43 -12.44 4.54
CA ALA A 167 7.87 -13.75 4.17
C ALA A 167 6.95 -13.71 2.92
N GLN A 168 6.28 -12.58 2.66
CA GLN A 168 5.28 -12.44 1.59
C GLN A 168 5.76 -11.57 0.43
N PHE A 169 6.40 -10.43 0.71
CA PHE A 169 6.74 -9.42 -0.31
C PHE A 169 8.24 -9.28 -0.55
N GLY A 170 9.06 -10.08 0.13
CA GLY A 170 10.49 -9.96 0.04
C GLY A 170 11.06 -10.58 -1.24
N ILE A 171 11.96 -9.85 -1.89
CA ILE A 171 12.68 -10.28 -3.08
C ILE A 171 14.00 -10.91 -2.65
N PHE A 172 14.40 -12.01 -3.29
CA PHE A 172 15.65 -12.68 -2.98
C PHE A 172 16.85 -11.95 -3.60
N ALA A 173 17.89 -11.74 -2.79
CA ALA A 173 19.22 -11.34 -3.22
C ALA A 173 20.18 -12.46 -2.83
N GLN A 174 20.74 -13.14 -3.84
CA GLN A 174 21.61 -14.29 -3.63
C GLN A 174 23.02 -13.85 -3.20
N GLY A 175 23.62 -14.61 -2.29
CA GLY A 175 25.02 -14.44 -1.92
C GLY A 175 25.96 -14.64 -3.11
N GLY A 176 27.09 -13.94 -3.12
CA GLY A 176 28.08 -14.00 -4.20
C GLY A 176 27.77 -13.13 -5.43
N PHE A 177 26.61 -12.47 -5.48
CA PHE A 177 26.23 -11.58 -6.58
C PHE A 177 26.00 -10.13 -6.11
N SER A 178 26.26 -9.17 -7.00
CA SER A 178 25.87 -7.76 -6.80
C SER A 178 24.48 -7.52 -7.37
N THR A 179 23.44 -7.50 -6.52
CA THR A 179 22.06 -7.19 -6.93
C THR A 179 21.78 -5.70 -6.85
N THR A 180 21.21 -5.12 -7.91
CA THR A 180 20.80 -3.69 -7.94
C THR A 180 19.29 -3.57 -8.07
N PHE A 181 18.66 -2.83 -7.15
CA PHE A 181 17.23 -2.53 -7.17
C PHE A 181 16.99 -1.09 -7.60
N ARG A 182 16.20 -0.89 -8.66
CA ARG A 182 15.72 0.43 -9.08
C ARG A 182 14.26 0.58 -8.68
N ILE A 183 13.99 1.59 -7.87
CA ILE A 183 12.67 1.78 -7.25
C ILE A 183 12.02 3.03 -7.84
N LYS A 184 10.72 2.94 -8.12
CA LYS A 184 9.87 4.09 -8.48
C LYS A 184 8.78 4.21 -7.43
N SER A 185 8.78 5.33 -6.72
CA SER A 185 7.73 5.62 -5.73
C SER A 185 6.39 5.85 -6.42
N LYS A 186 5.33 5.30 -5.85
CA LYS A 186 3.95 5.48 -6.31
C LYS A 186 3.07 5.76 -5.09
N PHE A 187 2.48 6.94 -5.05
CA PHE A 187 1.46 7.28 -4.06
C PHE A 187 0.07 7.02 -4.64
N ILE A 188 -0.79 6.35 -3.87
CA ILE A 188 -2.16 6.03 -4.26
C ILE A 188 -3.10 6.60 -3.20
N ARG A 189 -3.93 7.56 -3.59
CA ARG A 189 -5.03 8.06 -2.77
C ARG A 189 -6.33 7.47 -3.29
N ARG A 190 -7.05 6.74 -2.43
CA ARG A 190 -8.36 6.17 -2.74
C ARG A 190 -9.45 6.99 -2.03
N LEU A 191 -10.65 6.96 -2.57
CA LEU A 191 -11.79 7.57 -1.92
C LEU A 191 -12.37 6.63 -0.85
N GLY A 192 -12.84 7.20 0.25
CA GLY A 192 -13.63 6.51 1.26
C GLY A 192 -15.09 6.30 0.82
N GLN A 193 -15.92 5.81 1.72
CA GLN A 193 -17.35 5.64 1.45
C GLN A 193 -18.03 7.00 1.20
N PRO A 194 -19.04 7.08 0.31
CA PRO A 194 -19.67 6.00 -0.46
C PRO A 194 -18.94 5.63 -1.77
N TYR A 195 -17.95 6.41 -2.20
CA TYR A 195 -17.25 6.24 -3.48
C TYR A 195 -16.25 5.07 -3.50
N GLY A 196 -15.86 4.55 -2.33
CA GLY A 196 -14.93 3.45 -2.19
C GLY A 196 -14.93 2.85 -0.79
N ALA A 197 -14.01 1.92 -0.55
CA ALA A 197 -13.86 1.23 0.73
C ALA A 197 -12.55 1.57 1.46
N CYS A 198 -11.92 2.69 1.10
CA CYS A 198 -10.71 3.14 1.80
C CYS A 198 -11.05 3.52 3.25
N ARG A 199 -10.17 3.16 4.18
CA ARG A 199 -10.26 3.52 5.59
C ARG A 199 -9.01 4.30 5.96
N ASP A 200 -9.20 5.47 6.54
CA ASP A 200 -8.12 6.34 6.99
C ASP A 200 -7.88 6.06 8.47
N PHE A 201 -7.14 4.98 8.76
CA PHE A 201 -6.64 4.72 10.11
C PHE A 201 -5.16 5.06 10.15
N ASP A 202 -4.76 5.89 11.11
CA ASP A 202 -3.35 6.31 11.22
C ASP A 202 -2.48 5.21 11.84
N LEU A 203 -3.04 4.41 12.75
CA LEU A 203 -2.25 3.48 13.57
C LEU A 203 -2.83 2.07 13.62
N LEU A 204 -1.90 1.12 13.51
CA LEU A 204 -2.07 -0.28 13.81
C LEU A 204 -1.69 -0.54 15.29
N PHE A 205 -2.19 -1.65 15.85
CA PHE A 205 -1.77 -2.11 17.19
C PHE A 205 -0.24 -2.26 17.23
N SER A 206 0.41 -1.74 18.30
CA SER A 206 1.88 -1.62 18.45
C SER A 206 2.55 -0.37 17.84
N GLY A 207 1.81 0.71 17.58
CA GLY A 207 2.39 2.02 17.22
C GLY A 207 3.00 2.09 15.81
N MET A 208 2.70 1.11 14.96
CA MET A 208 3.04 1.12 13.54
C MET A 208 1.91 1.76 12.73
N LYS A 209 2.20 2.29 11.54
CA LYS A 209 1.18 2.77 10.62
C LYS A 209 0.33 1.62 10.08
N TYR A 210 -0.94 1.91 9.82
CA TYR A 210 -1.84 0.95 9.21
C TYR A 210 -1.37 0.58 7.80
N SER A 211 -1.39 -0.72 7.49
CA SER A 211 -1.31 -1.24 6.13
C SER A 211 -2.23 -2.45 6.00
N GLN A 212 -2.74 -2.71 4.80
CA GLN A 212 -3.63 -3.85 4.55
C GLN A 212 -2.92 -5.17 4.91
N GLU A 213 -1.65 -5.26 4.54
CA GLU A 213 -0.82 -6.42 4.76
C GLU A 213 -0.49 -6.58 6.24
N GLY A 214 -0.19 -5.47 6.94
CA GLY A 214 0.06 -5.46 8.38
C GLY A 214 -1.18 -5.90 9.17
N ALA A 215 -2.36 -5.40 8.80
CA ALA A 215 -3.63 -5.80 9.41
C ALA A 215 -3.95 -7.29 9.17
N ALA A 216 -3.72 -7.79 7.94
CA ALA A 216 -3.92 -9.19 7.61
C ALA A 216 -2.96 -10.11 8.37
N TRP A 217 -1.69 -9.73 8.48
CA TRP A 217 -0.70 -10.45 9.28
C TRP A 217 -1.11 -10.50 10.75
N MET A 218 -1.56 -9.38 11.32
CA MET A 218 -2.02 -9.36 12.70
C MET A 218 -3.20 -10.30 12.93
N LEU A 219 -4.25 -10.22 12.10
CA LEU A 219 -5.41 -11.11 12.21
C LEU A 219 -4.98 -12.58 12.21
N ASN A 220 -4.08 -12.97 11.32
CA ASN A 220 -3.60 -14.34 11.22
C ASN A 220 -2.72 -14.75 12.42
N SER A 221 -1.88 -13.84 12.93
CA SER A 221 -1.03 -14.09 14.10
C SER A 221 -1.80 -14.15 15.43
N THR A 222 -2.97 -13.48 15.51
CA THR A 222 -3.87 -13.53 16.68
C THR A 222 -4.81 -14.74 16.69
N CYS A 223 -4.88 -15.49 15.59
CA CYS A 223 -5.59 -16.76 15.55
C CYS A 223 -4.57 -17.88 15.86
N THR A 224 -4.32 -18.15 17.14
CA THR A 224 -3.52 -19.32 17.53
C THR A 224 -4.31 -20.59 17.26
N TYR A 225 -3.85 -21.44 16.33
CA TYR A 225 -4.32 -22.81 16.23
C TYR A 225 -3.85 -23.59 17.46
N ARG A 226 -4.78 -24.20 18.20
CA ARG A 226 -4.42 -25.25 19.16
C ARG A 226 -3.90 -26.44 18.37
N ARG A 227 -2.73 -26.95 18.76
CA ARG A 227 -2.12 -28.15 18.17
C ARG A 227 -3.11 -29.31 18.37
N GLY A 228 -3.77 -29.74 17.29
CA GLY A 228 -4.74 -30.85 17.30
C GLY A 228 -6.13 -30.56 16.70
N ASP A 229 -6.48 -29.30 16.41
CA ASP A 229 -7.79 -28.99 15.84
C ASP A 229 -7.80 -29.06 14.31
N THR A 230 -8.77 -29.80 13.75
CA THR A 230 -9.05 -29.86 12.31
C THR A 230 -9.51 -28.49 11.77
N PRO A 231 -9.33 -28.19 10.46
CA PRO A 231 -9.58 -26.87 9.85
C PRO A 231 -11.01 -26.31 9.98
N SER A 232 -11.96 -27.10 10.52
CA SER A 232 -13.39 -26.80 10.58
C SER A 232 -13.86 -26.05 11.82
N ARG A 233 -13.04 -25.89 12.88
CA ARG A 233 -13.42 -25.14 14.10
C ARG A 233 -12.56 -23.88 14.29
N ARG A 234 -12.99 -22.78 13.65
CA ARG A 234 -12.51 -21.42 13.93
C ARG A 234 -13.08 -20.94 15.25
N THR A 235 -12.51 -21.31 16.39
CA THR A 235 -12.95 -20.77 17.68
C THR A 235 -11.78 -20.13 18.40
N ALA A 236 -11.85 -18.80 18.50
CA ALA A 236 -10.95 -17.86 19.17
C ALA A 236 -9.84 -17.20 18.30
N CYS A 237 -10.26 -16.43 17.30
CA CYS A 237 -9.45 -15.28 16.88
C CYS A 237 -9.73 -14.13 17.85
N ALA A 238 -8.73 -13.66 18.59
CA ALA A 238 -8.86 -12.39 19.29
C ALA A 238 -9.13 -11.32 18.23
N ARG A 239 -10.30 -10.67 18.26
CA ARG A 239 -10.53 -9.52 17.38
C ARG A 239 -9.46 -8.48 17.75
N PRO A 240 -8.65 -7.98 16.81
CA PRO A 240 -7.80 -6.84 17.10
C PRO A 240 -8.71 -5.70 17.60
N PRO A 241 -8.26 -4.90 18.59
CA PRO A 241 -9.06 -3.83 19.16
C PRO A 241 -9.13 -2.66 18.18
N VAL A 242 -9.73 -2.85 17.01
CA VAL A 242 -10.02 -1.80 16.02
C VAL A 242 -11.20 -0.95 16.52
N GLU A 243 -12.00 -1.47 17.44
CA GLU A 243 -13.20 -0.81 17.97
C GLU A 243 -12.89 0.32 18.97
N LYS A 244 -11.66 0.41 19.51
CA LYS A 244 -11.29 1.48 20.45
C LYS A 244 -10.64 2.71 19.82
N ALA A 245 -10.32 2.69 18.53
CA ALA A 245 -9.88 3.87 17.78
C ALA A 245 -11.05 4.70 17.21
N LEU A 246 -12.29 4.22 17.36
CA LEU A 246 -13.52 4.82 16.84
C LEU A 246 -14.16 5.88 17.76
N MET A 247 -13.43 6.42 18.75
CA MET A 247 -13.92 7.47 19.64
C MET A 247 -12.91 8.61 19.85
N ARG A 248 -12.33 9.15 18.78
CA ARG A 248 -11.81 10.52 18.74
C ARG A 248 -12.00 11.13 17.36
#